data_AF-A0A6G3UQL1-F1
#
_entry.id   AF-A0A6G3UQL1-F1
#
_cell.length_a   1.000
_cell.length_b   1.000
_cell.length_c   1.000
_cell.angle_alpha   90.00
_cell.angle_beta   90.00
_cell.angle_gamma   90.00
#
_symmetry.space_group_name_H-M   'P 1'
#
loop_
_entity.id
_entity.type
_entity.pdbx_description
1 polymer ?
#
loop_
_entity_poly.entity_id
_entity_poly.type
_entity_poly.pdbx_seq_one_letter_code
_entity_poly.pdbx_strand_id
1 'polypeptide(L)'
;MIGEVARRSGVSARMLRHYESLGLVRPTGRNDAGYREYSGEDVRRIFHIESLRSLGLSLREVGRALDDPGFSPADLVDDLARRTRERIASETELLTRLSRIGAAEPEGWEEVLRTVALLQALGSSSPGTRQRAALSSGGEAPVPVEALVEAVLSERDPSVAGALRWALARAGDGLA
;
A
#
# COMPACT_ATOMS: atom_id res chain seq x y z
N MET A 1 -23.85 -28.32 -12.80
CA MET A 1 -22.58 -28.40 -13.57
C MET A 1 -21.65 -27.21 -13.28
N ILE A 2 -20.34 -27.42 -13.37
CA ILE A 2 -19.29 -26.38 -13.19
C ILE A 2 -19.49 -25.15 -14.09
N GLY A 3 -20.01 -25.32 -15.32
CA GLY A 3 -20.31 -24.21 -16.24
C GLY A 3 -21.53 -23.37 -15.83
N GLU A 4 -22.48 -23.94 -15.11
CA GLU A 4 -23.64 -23.21 -14.60
C GLU A 4 -23.32 -22.47 -13.30
N VAL A 5 -22.49 -23.08 -12.44
CA VAL A 5 -21.90 -22.40 -11.29
C VAL A 5 -21.03 -21.25 -11.75
N ALA A 6 -20.11 -21.47 -12.71
CA ALA A 6 -19.26 -20.41 -13.25
C ALA A 6 -20.05 -19.25 -13.87
N ARG A 7 -21.17 -19.53 -14.55
CA ARG A 7 -22.07 -18.48 -15.06
C ARG A 7 -22.83 -17.74 -13.96
N ARG A 8 -23.23 -18.44 -12.89
CA ARG A 8 -24.00 -17.86 -11.78
C ARG A 8 -23.13 -17.12 -10.78
N SER A 9 -21.92 -17.60 -10.49
CA SER A 9 -20.98 -17.03 -9.54
C SER A 9 -19.90 -16.14 -10.18
N GLY A 10 -19.76 -16.16 -11.50
CA GLY A 10 -18.70 -15.43 -12.23
C GLY A 10 -17.30 -16.03 -12.08
N VAL A 11 -17.16 -17.17 -11.40
CA VAL A 11 -15.86 -17.79 -11.09
C VAL A 11 -15.45 -18.76 -12.18
N SER A 12 -14.24 -18.59 -12.72
CA SER A 12 -13.71 -19.50 -13.76
C SER A 12 -13.54 -20.94 -13.24
N ALA A 13 -13.64 -21.93 -14.14
CA ALA A 13 -13.37 -23.32 -13.78
C ALA A 13 -11.96 -23.54 -13.21
N ARG A 14 -10.98 -22.70 -13.57
CA ARG A 14 -9.64 -22.70 -12.99
C ARG A 14 -9.67 -22.29 -11.51
N MET A 15 -10.41 -21.21 -11.19
CA MET A 15 -10.56 -20.73 -9.82
C MET A 15 -11.33 -21.72 -8.95
N LEU A 16 -12.36 -22.37 -9.48
CA LEU A 16 -13.07 -23.45 -8.75
C LEU A 16 -12.14 -24.61 -8.40
N ARG A 17 -11.29 -25.06 -9.34
CA ARG A 17 -10.26 -26.07 -9.03
C ARG A 17 -9.25 -25.59 -8.00
N HIS A 18 -8.94 -24.29 -8.00
CA HIS A 18 -8.04 -23.72 -7.00
C HIS A 18 -8.68 -23.74 -5.60
N TYR A 19 -9.96 -23.37 -5.49
CA TYR A 19 -10.70 -23.46 -4.23
C TYR A 19 -10.82 -24.89 -3.72
N GLU A 20 -11.08 -25.85 -4.62
CA GLU A 20 -11.03 -27.29 -4.29
C GLU A 20 -9.66 -27.72 -3.77
N SER A 21 -8.57 -27.30 -4.43
CA SER A 21 -7.21 -27.67 -4.02
C SER A 21 -6.84 -27.14 -2.63
N LEU A 22 -7.45 -26.01 -2.24
CA LEU A 22 -7.28 -25.41 -0.92
C LEU A 22 -8.30 -25.94 0.11
N GLY A 23 -9.19 -26.86 -0.30
CA GLY A 23 -10.25 -27.41 0.54
C GLY A 23 -11.39 -26.44 0.85
N LEU A 24 -11.40 -25.25 0.21
CA LEU A 24 -12.39 -24.20 0.46
C LEU A 24 -13.76 -24.52 -0.12
N VAL A 25 -13.83 -25.33 -1.17
CA VAL A 25 -15.10 -25.81 -1.75
C VAL A 25 -14.93 -27.28 -2.07
N ARG A 26 -15.94 -28.09 -1.78
CA ARG A 26 -15.93 -29.51 -2.15
C ARG A 26 -17.15 -29.78 -3.01
N PRO A 27 -17.00 -30.38 -4.20
CA PRO A 27 -18.16 -30.74 -5.02
C PRO A 27 -18.99 -31.76 -4.25
N THR A 28 -20.31 -31.56 -4.21
CA THR A 28 -21.26 -32.48 -3.56
C THR A 28 -21.24 -33.87 -4.20
N GLY A 29 -20.84 -33.97 -5.49
CA GLY A 29 -20.71 -35.26 -6.15
C GLY A 29 -20.15 -35.16 -7.57
N ARG A 30 -20.27 -36.26 -8.29
CA ARG A 30 -20.10 -36.32 -9.74
C ARG A 30 -21.34 -36.93 -10.36
N ASN A 31 -21.75 -36.41 -11.52
CA ASN A 31 -22.86 -36.99 -12.27
C ASN A 31 -22.44 -38.26 -13.01
N ASP A 32 -23.41 -38.94 -13.63
CA ASP A 32 -23.21 -40.19 -14.38
C ASP A 32 -22.19 -40.05 -15.54
N ALA A 33 -21.99 -38.84 -16.04
CA ALA A 33 -21.01 -38.51 -17.08
C ALA A 33 -19.63 -38.10 -16.52
N GLY A 34 -19.41 -38.21 -15.20
CA GLY A 34 -18.13 -37.96 -14.52
C GLY A 34 -17.83 -36.48 -14.24
N TYR A 35 -18.77 -35.55 -14.53
CA TYR A 35 -18.61 -34.12 -14.28
C TYR A 35 -18.90 -33.77 -12.82
N ARG A 36 -18.18 -32.77 -12.30
CA ARG A 36 -18.40 -32.23 -10.94
C ARG A 36 -19.78 -31.58 -10.81
N GLU A 37 -20.47 -31.95 -9.73
CA GLU A 37 -21.71 -31.34 -9.31
C GLU A 37 -21.52 -30.53 -8.04
N TYR A 38 -22.15 -29.35 -8.02
CA TYR A 38 -22.15 -28.45 -6.89
C TYR A 38 -23.61 -28.23 -6.49
N SER A 39 -23.88 -28.35 -5.19
CA SER A 39 -25.19 -28.05 -4.63
C SER A 39 -25.44 -26.54 -4.57
N GLY A 40 -26.66 -26.15 -4.22
CA GLY A 40 -26.96 -24.75 -3.92
C GLY A 40 -26.16 -24.21 -2.73
N GLU A 41 -25.75 -25.06 -1.80
CA GLU A 41 -24.89 -24.68 -0.67
C GLU A 41 -23.46 -24.41 -1.12
N ASP A 42 -22.90 -25.25 -1.98
CA ASP A 42 -21.59 -25.02 -2.60
C ASP A 42 -21.55 -23.68 -3.34
N VAL A 43 -22.63 -23.37 -4.08
CA VAL A 43 -22.77 -22.09 -4.78
C VAL A 43 -22.81 -20.92 -3.79
N ARG A 44 -23.57 -21.01 -2.70
CA ARG A 44 -23.59 -19.97 -1.65
C ARG A 44 -22.20 -19.78 -1.02
N ARG A 45 -21.50 -20.87 -0.75
CA ARG A 45 -20.14 -20.83 -0.20
C ARG A 45 -19.15 -20.16 -1.16
N ILE A 46 -19.25 -20.46 -2.47
CA ILE A 46 -18.45 -19.77 -3.49
C ILE A 46 -18.74 -18.26 -3.49
N PHE A 47 -20.00 -17.84 -3.37
CA PHE A 47 -20.34 -16.43 -3.24
C PHE A 47 -19.71 -15.80 -2.01
N HIS A 48 -19.78 -16.44 -0.83
CA HIS A 48 -19.13 -15.92 0.38
C HIS A 48 -17.61 -15.79 0.22
N ILE A 49 -16.96 -16.77 -0.43
CA ILE A 49 -15.52 -16.72 -0.72
C ILE A 49 -15.18 -15.49 -1.57
N GLU A 50 -15.92 -15.23 -2.65
CA GLU A 50 -15.69 -14.05 -3.49
C GLU A 50 -16.00 -12.74 -2.77
N SER A 51 -17.07 -12.69 -1.97
CA SER A 51 -17.40 -11.50 -1.17
C SER A 51 -16.31 -11.16 -0.15
N LEU A 52 -15.73 -12.16 0.51
CA LEU A 52 -14.62 -11.92 1.44
C LEU A 52 -13.33 -11.55 0.68
N ARG A 53 -13.05 -12.20 -0.45
CA ARG A 53 -11.89 -11.87 -1.28
C ARG A 53 -11.95 -10.44 -1.83
N SER A 54 -13.14 -9.92 -2.16
CA SER A 54 -13.29 -8.54 -2.64
C SER A 54 -12.97 -7.49 -1.56
N LEU A 55 -13.06 -7.86 -0.27
CA LEU A 55 -12.61 -7.05 0.86
C LEU A 55 -11.09 -7.09 1.08
N GLY A 56 -10.35 -7.83 0.24
CA GLY A 56 -8.90 -7.92 0.30
C GLY A 56 -8.36 -9.08 1.15
N LEU A 57 -9.22 -10.02 1.58
CA LEU A 57 -8.76 -11.23 2.27
C LEU A 57 -7.99 -12.15 1.31
N SER A 58 -6.92 -12.75 1.83
CA SER A 58 -6.29 -13.92 1.22
C SER A 58 -7.18 -15.15 1.35
N LEU A 59 -7.03 -16.13 0.46
CA LEU A 59 -7.81 -17.37 0.50
C LEU A 59 -7.64 -18.17 1.81
N ARG A 60 -6.49 -18.03 2.48
CA ARG A 60 -6.28 -18.61 3.81
C ARG A 60 -7.11 -17.92 4.88
N GLU A 61 -7.20 -16.59 4.85
CA GLU A 61 -8.06 -15.83 5.76
C GLU A 61 -9.54 -16.11 5.49
N VAL A 62 -9.93 -16.22 4.21
CA VAL A 62 -11.30 -16.62 3.83
C VAL A 62 -11.67 -17.98 4.42
N GLY A 63 -10.79 -18.97 4.30
CA GLY A 63 -11.01 -20.29 4.90
C GLY A 63 -11.22 -20.22 6.41
N ARG A 64 -10.34 -19.50 7.13
CA ARG A 64 -10.50 -19.28 8.58
C ARG A 64 -11.83 -18.60 8.91
N ALA A 65 -12.19 -17.54 8.19
CA ALA A 65 -13.42 -16.80 8.43
C ALA A 65 -14.70 -17.62 8.21
N LEU A 66 -14.66 -18.63 7.32
CA LEU A 66 -15.82 -19.47 7.03
C LEU A 66 -15.86 -20.76 7.86
N ASP A 67 -14.71 -21.26 8.32
CA ASP A 67 -14.59 -22.60 8.91
C ASP A 67 -14.26 -22.59 10.40
N ASP A 68 -13.80 -21.47 10.97
CA ASP A 68 -13.49 -21.32 12.39
C ASP A 68 -14.63 -20.57 13.13
N PRO A 69 -15.43 -21.25 13.98
CA PRO A 69 -16.50 -20.62 14.73
C PRO A 69 -16.03 -19.58 15.76
N GLY A 70 -14.75 -19.65 16.17
CA GLY A 70 -14.14 -18.67 17.07
C GLY A 70 -13.64 -17.41 16.36
N PHE A 71 -13.71 -17.38 15.02
CA PHE A 71 -13.24 -16.25 14.24
C PHE A 71 -14.29 -15.14 14.21
N SER A 72 -14.04 -14.08 14.98
CA SER A 72 -14.93 -12.92 15.10
C SER A 72 -14.95 -12.09 13.80
N PRO A 73 -16.14 -11.88 13.19
CA PRO A 73 -16.25 -10.96 12.05
C PRO A 73 -15.84 -9.53 12.37
N ALA A 74 -16.04 -9.08 13.61
CA ALA A 74 -15.65 -7.74 14.04
C ALA A 74 -14.12 -7.58 14.01
N ASP A 75 -13.39 -8.54 14.59
CA ASP A 75 -11.93 -8.53 14.64
C ASP A 75 -11.32 -8.56 13.23
N LEU A 76 -11.94 -9.32 12.32
CA LEU A 76 -11.56 -9.33 10.91
C LEU A 76 -11.71 -7.95 10.27
N VAL A 77 -12.87 -7.32 10.43
CA VAL A 77 -13.14 -6.01 9.83
C VAL A 77 -12.19 -4.95 10.39
N ASP A 78 -11.94 -4.97 11.70
CA ASP A 78 -11.01 -4.05 12.35
C ASP A 78 -9.58 -4.23 11.83
N ASP A 79 -9.12 -5.46 11.67
CA ASP A 79 -7.80 -5.75 11.12
C ASP A 79 -7.67 -5.34 9.64
N LEU A 80 -8.70 -5.58 8.81
CA LEU A 80 -8.73 -5.10 7.43
C LEU A 80 -8.70 -3.58 7.36
N ALA A 81 -9.49 -2.91 8.21
CA ALA A 81 -9.54 -1.45 8.26
C ALA A 81 -8.19 -0.89 8.71
N ARG A 82 -7.52 -1.50 9.69
CA ARG A 82 -6.16 -1.14 10.13
C ARG A 82 -5.15 -1.28 8.99
N ARG A 83 -5.06 -2.45 8.35
CA ARG A 83 -4.15 -2.70 7.22
C ARG A 83 -4.41 -1.75 6.04
N THR A 84 -5.69 -1.45 5.77
CA THR A 84 -6.07 -0.50 4.72
C THR A 84 -5.61 0.91 5.04
N ARG A 85 -5.80 1.37 6.29
CA ARG A 85 -5.30 2.69 6.74
C ARG A 85 -3.77 2.78 6.65
N GLU A 86 -3.05 1.74 7.03
CA GLU A 86 -1.58 1.67 6.90
C GLU A 86 -1.14 1.78 5.43
N ARG A 87 -1.83 1.10 4.52
CA ARG A 87 -1.57 1.22 3.07
C ARG A 87 -1.88 2.63 2.55
N ILE A 88 -3.02 3.21 2.91
CA ILE A 88 -3.38 4.60 2.54
C ILE A 88 -2.33 5.58 3.04
N ALA A 89 -1.85 5.43 4.28
CA ALA A 89 -0.82 6.30 4.84
C ALA A 89 0.48 6.20 4.03
N SER A 90 0.90 4.98 3.69
CA SER A 90 2.10 4.72 2.89
C SER A 90 1.97 5.26 1.45
N GLU A 91 0.82 5.08 0.81
CA GLU A 91 0.52 5.60 -0.53
C GLU A 91 0.46 7.14 -0.54
N THR A 92 -0.11 7.74 0.52
CA THR A 92 -0.12 9.20 0.70
C THR A 92 1.29 9.74 0.85
N GLU A 93 2.15 9.10 1.65
CA GLU A 93 3.55 9.49 1.80
C GLU A 93 4.32 9.39 0.46
N LEU A 94 4.09 8.31 -0.30
CA LEU A 94 4.65 8.17 -1.63
C LEU A 94 4.19 9.28 -2.56
N LEU A 95 2.89 9.60 -2.56
CA LEU A 95 2.34 10.69 -3.38
C LEU A 95 2.99 12.03 -3.00
N THR A 96 3.11 12.35 -1.71
CA THR A 96 3.81 13.56 -1.24
C THR A 96 5.25 13.60 -1.75
N ARG A 97 5.98 12.48 -1.69
CA ARG A 97 7.36 12.40 -2.20
C ARG A 97 7.42 12.62 -3.71
N LEU A 98 6.52 12.00 -4.48
CA LEU A 98 6.44 12.17 -5.93
C LEU A 98 6.10 13.61 -6.32
N SER A 99 5.16 14.24 -5.62
CA SER A 99 4.82 15.66 -5.84
C SER A 99 6.01 16.59 -5.61
N ARG A 100 6.80 16.36 -4.55
CA ARG A 100 8.02 17.14 -4.28
C ARG A 100 9.10 16.94 -5.33
N ILE A 101 9.26 15.72 -5.83
CA ILE A 101 10.18 15.45 -6.95
C ILE A 101 9.72 16.18 -8.21
N GLY A 102 8.42 16.15 -8.51
CA GLY A 102 7.85 16.86 -9.65
C GLY A 102 8.01 18.39 -9.55
N ALA A 103 7.83 18.96 -8.37
CA ALA A 103 7.98 20.40 -8.13
C ALA A 103 9.42 20.91 -8.26
N ALA A 104 10.41 20.03 -8.11
CA ALA A 104 11.81 20.36 -8.36
C ALA A 104 12.16 20.42 -9.86
N GLU A 105 11.21 20.09 -10.74
CA GLU A 105 11.36 20.09 -12.21
C GLU A 105 12.68 19.47 -12.70
N PRO A 106 12.99 18.21 -12.33
CA PRO A 106 14.28 17.62 -12.63
C PRO A 106 14.46 17.41 -14.14
N GLU A 107 15.62 17.80 -14.66
CA GLU A 107 15.96 17.64 -16.09
C GLU A 107 16.41 16.21 -16.42
N GLY A 108 16.76 15.41 -15.41
CA GLY A 108 17.24 14.03 -15.60
C GLY A 108 17.25 13.16 -14.35
N TRP A 109 17.61 11.88 -14.55
CA TRP A 109 17.60 10.86 -13.48
C TRP A 109 18.57 11.16 -12.33
N GLU A 110 19.69 11.84 -12.59
CA GLU A 110 20.63 12.22 -11.53
C GLU A 110 19.98 13.15 -10.51
N GLU A 111 19.24 14.15 -10.97
CA GLU A 111 18.52 15.11 -10.12
C GLU A 111 17.36 14.45 -9.38
N VAL A 112 16.65 13.52 -10.02
CA VAL A 112 15.63 12.69 -9.36
C VAL A 112 16.26 11.92 -8.20
N LEU A 113 17.35 11.19 -8.44
CA LEU A 113 18.02 10.38 -7.40
C LEU A 113 18.58 11.25 -6.28
N ARG A 114 19.14 12.42 -6.62
CA ARG A 114 19.63 13.41 -5.65
C ARG A 114 18.49 13.95 -4.78
N THR A 115 17.36 14.30 -5.38
CA THR A 115 16.17 14.77 -4.68
C THR A 115 15.60 13.68 -3.76
N VAL A 116 15.51 12.44 -4.24
CA VAL A 116 15.09 11.30 -3.41
C VAL A 116 16.00 11.12 -2.20
N ALA A 117 17.33 11.14 -2.41
CA ALA A 117 18.29 11.00 -1.32
C ALA A 117 18.18 12.14 -0.30
N LEU A 118 17.99 13.38 -0.76
CA LEU A 118 17.76 14.53 0.10
C LEU A 118 16.48 14.36 0.94
N LEU A 119 15.35 14.00 0.31
CA LEU A 119 14.08 13.79 1.01
C LEU A 119 14.18 12.66 2.06
N GLN A 120 14.86 11.56 1.73
CA GLN A 120 15.10 10.47 2.69
C GLN A 120 15.99 10.91 3.86
N ALA A 121 17.03 11.69 3.59
CA ALA A 121 17.94 12.17 4.63
C ALA A 121 17.27 13.19 5.56
N LEU A 122 16.41 14.08 5.02
CA LEU A 122 15.58 15.02 5.79
C LEU A 122 14.53 14.31 6.64
N GLY A 123 13.99 13.16 6.20
CA GLY A 123 13.05 12.35 6.97
C GLY A 123 13.69 11.39 7.97
N SER A 124 15.03 11.36 8.08
CA SER A 124 15.74 10.41 8.95
C SER A 124 15.44 10.64 10.43
N SER A 125 15.31 9.57 11.21
CA SER A 125 15.20 9.66 12.67
C SER A 125 16.45 10.24 13.34
N SER A 126 17.61 10.19 12.67
CA SER A 126 18.89 10.71 13.17
C SER A 126 19.01 12.23 12.95
N PRO A 127 19.11 13.05 14.02
CA PRO A 127 19.28 14.50 13.89
C PRO A 127 20.51 14.89 13.07
N GLY A 128 21.65 14.21 13.28
CA GLY A 128 22.87 14.49 12.52
C GLY A 128 22.75 14.19 11.02
N THR A 129 21.92 13.20 10.64
CA THR A 129 21.65 12.91 9.22
C THR A 129 20.82 14.03 8.58
N ARG A 130 19.77 14.49 9.28
CA ARG A 130 18.95 15.62 8.84
C ARG A 130 19.76 16.92 8.74
N GLN A 131 20.59 17.20 9.74
CA GLN A 131 21.46 18.39 9.75
C GLN A 131 22.43 18.39 8.57
N ARG A 132 23.12 17.26 8.33
CA ARG A 132 24.05 17.14 7.20
C ARG A 132 23.34 17.34 5.87
N ALA A 133 22.14 16.77 5.72
CA ALA A 133 21.33 16.94 4.52
C ALA A 133 21.00 18.42 4.27
N ALA A 134 20.53 19.13 5.30
CA ALA A 134 20.22 20.56 5.22
C ALA A 134 21.45 21.41 4.85
N LEU A 135 22.62 21.13 5.43
CA LEU A 135 23.85 21.85 5.08
C LEU A 135 24.32 21.55 3.66
N SER A 136 24.06 20.33 3.15
CA SER A 136 24.48 19.92 1.80
C SER A 136 23.55 20.44 0.70
N SER A 137 22.35 20.91 1.04
CA SER A 137 21.35 21.37 0.08
C SER A 137 21.52 22.84 -0.36
N GLY A 138 22.47 23.59 0.19
CA GLY A 138 22.66 25.02 -0.12
C GLY A 138 23.46 25.34 -1.39
N GLY A 139 23.65 24.37 -2.30
CA GLY A 139 24.38 24.52 -3.57
C GLY A 139 23.50 25.05 -4.72
N GLU A 140 24.05 25.10 -5.94
CA GLU A 140 23.39 25.62 -7.16
C GLU A 140 22.24 24.77 -7.71
N ALA A 141 22.01 23.57 -7.17
CA ALA A 141 20.99 22.66 -7.71
C ALA A 141 19.58 22.99 -7.19
N PRO A 142 18.53 22.79 -8.01
CA PRO A 142 17.14 22.92 -7.56
C PRO A 142 16.88 21.98 -6.37
N VAL A 143 16.31 22.53 -5.31
CA VAL A 143 15.90 21.78 -4.13
C VAL A 143 14.40 21.94 -3.92
N PRO A 144 13.68 20.90 -3.48
CA PRO A 144 12.25 21.00 -3.21
C PRO A 144 12.00 21.91 -2.00
N VAL A 145 11.72 23.19 -2.26
CA VAL A 145 11.56 24.23 -1.24
C VAL A 145 10.46 23.86 -0.24
N GLU A 146 9.33 23.30 -0.69
CA GLU A 146 8.26 22.90 0.22
C GLU A 146 8.72 21.84 1.24
N ALA A 147 9.63 20.95 0.83
CA ALA A 147 10.19 19.94 1.73
C ALA A 147 11.09 20.56 2.81
N LEU A 148 11.86 21.59 2.45
CA LEU A 148 12.67 22.35 3.41
C LEU A 148 11.79 23.12 4.39
N VAL A 149 10.73 23.78 3.91
CA VAL A 149 9.76 24.49 4.75
C VAL A 149 9.12 23.54 5.76
N GLU A 150 8.62 22.40 5.32
CA GLU A 150 7.99 21.41 6.20
C GLU A 150 8.97 20.83 7.23
N ALA A 151 10.21 20.57 6.81
CA ALA A 151 11.27 20.15 7.72
C ALA A 151 11.56 21.22 8.78
N VAL A 152 11.61 22.51 8.42
CA VAL A 152 11.78 23.62 9.39
C VAL A 152 10.64 23.64 10.41
N LEU A 153 9.39 23.45 9.96
CA LEU A 153 8.20 23.55 10.81
C LEU A 153 8.05 22.35 11.76
N SER A 154 8.53 21.17 11.37
CA SER A 154 8.40 19.94 12.15
C SER A 154 9.61 19.61 13.02
N GLU A 155 10.76 20.28 12.80
CA GLU A 155 12.00 19.98 13.51
C GLU A 155 11.96 20.44 14.97
N ARG A 156 12.38 19.54 15.87
CA ARG A 156 12.45 19.77 17.31
C ARG A 156 13.87 20.01 17.80
N ASP A 157 14.89 19.53 17.07
CA ASP A 157 16.29 19.74 17.39
C ASP A 157 16.75 21.16 16.98
N PRO A 158 17.22 22.00 17.91
CA PRO A 158 17.62 23.37 17.59
C PRO A 158 18.76 23.48 16.56
N SER A 159 19.70 22.54 16.57
CA SER A 159 20.85 22.55 15.67
C SER A 159 20.42 22.21 14.24
N VAL A 160 19.54 21.22 14.11
CA VAL A 160 18.95 20.83 12.81
C VAL A 160 18.05 21.97 12.29
N ALA A 161 17.21 22.55 13.14
CA ALA A 161 16.35 23.66 12.77
C ALA A 161 17.13 24.87 12.24
N GLY A 162 18.28 25.17 12.85
CA GLY A 162 19.20 26.21 12.38
C GLY A 162 19.73 25.92 10.97
N ALA A 163 20.19 24.69 10.72
CA ALA A 163 20.68 24.27 9.41
C ALA A 163 19.59 24.31 8.33
N LEU A 164 18.37 23.89 8.66
CA LEU A 164 17.22 23.93 7.74
C LEU A 164 16.82 25.36 7.37
N ARG A 165 16.81 26.30 8.33
CA ARG A 165 16.54 27.71 8.04
C ARG A 165 17.61 28.34 7.15
N TRP A 166 18.88 28.00 7.38
CA TRP A 166 19.98 28.43 6.52
C TRP A 166 19.80 27.91 5.08
N ALA A 167 19.44 26.62 4.93
CA ALA A 167 19.20 26.02 3.62
C ALA A 167 18.03 26.68 2.89
N LEU A 168 16.92 26.92 3.61
CA LEU A 168 15.73 27.57 3.07
C LEU A 168 16.02 29.01 2.61
N ALA A 169 16.80 29.77 3.37
CA ALA A 169 17.20 31.13 2.97
C ALA A 169 17.96 31.13 1.64
N ARG A 170 18.93 30.22 1.47
CA ARG A 170 19.69 30.10 0.21
C ARG A 170 18.84 29.65 -0.97
N ALA A 171 17.87 28.75 -0.74
CA ALA A 171 16.97 28.30 -1.79
C ALA A 171 16.03 29.44 -2.27
N GLY A 172 15.69 30.39 -1.39
CA GLY A 172 14.91 31.58 -1.74
C GLY A 172 15.71 32.65 -2.48
N ASP A 173 16.99 32.83 -2.15
CA ASP A 173 17.88 33.81 -2.80
C ASP A 173 18.18 33.49 -4.28
N GLY A 174 18.00 32.24 -4.73
CA GLY A 174 18.19 31.82 -6.11
C GLY A 174 16.99 32.05 -7.04
N LEU A 175 15.86 32.54 -6.53
CA LEU A 175 14.62 32.81 -7.28
C LEU A 175 14.41 34.31 -7.60
N ALA A 176 15.37 35.18 -7.23
CA ALA A 176 15.34 36.64 -7.43
C ALA A 176 16.31 37.08 -8.54
#